data_AF-A0A822D6A1-F1
#
_entry.id   AF-A0A822D6A1-F1
#
_cell.length_a   1.000
_cell.length_b   1.000
_cell.length_c   1.000
_cell.angle_alpha   90.00
_cell.angle_beta   90.00
_cell.angle_gamma   90.00
#
_symmetry.space_group_name_H-M   'P 1'
#
loop_
_entity.id
_entity.type
_entity.pdbx_description
1 polymer ?
#
loop_
_entity_poly.entity_id
_entity_poly.type
_entity_poly.pdbx_seq_one_letter_code
_entity_poly.pdbx_strand_id
1 'polypeptide(L)' 'MVVGLATSLTIGLLLIVILLIVRVIRRKYEYFVANQIPGPPPTFLLGNLGVLWGTPYPMRQLEAWTRQYGNVYG' A
#
# COMPACT_ATOMS: atom_id res chain seq x y z
N MET A 1 -19.57 9.46 -33.51
CA MET A 1 -18.17 8.98 -33.69
C MET A 1 -17.18 9.67 -32.75
N VAL A 2 -17.16 11.01 -32.68
CA VAL A 2 -16.23 11.78 -31.83
C VAL A 2 -16.38 11.50 -30.32
N VAL A 3 -17.63 11.37 -29.83
CA VAL A 3 -17.90 11.11 -28.41
C VAL A 3 -17.30 9.76 -27.96
N GLY A 4 -17.49 8.70 -28.75
CA GLY A 4 -16.97 7.36 -28.40
C GLY A 4 -15.45 7.30 -28.33
N LEU A 5 -14.75 7.99 -29.24
CA LEU A 5 -13.29 8.10 -29.23
C LEU A 5 -12.79 8.82 -27.96
N ALA A 6 -13.41 9.95 -27.60
CA ALA A 6 -13.05 10.69 -26.39
C ALA A 6 -13.27 9.86 -25.11
N THR A 7 -14.35 9.07 -25.05
CA THR A 7 -14.62 8.18 -23.92
C THR A 7 -13.57 7.08 -23.81
N SER A 8 -13.21 6.42 -24.92
CA SER A 8 -12.17 5.37 -24.93
C SER A 8 -10.80 5.90 -24.52
N LEU A 9 -10.42 7.09 -24.97
CA LEU A 9 -9.15 7.73 -24.57
C LEU A 9 -9.13 8.06 -23.08
N THR A 10 -10.23 8.59 -22.55
CA THR A 10 -10.37 8.89 -21.11
C THR A 10 -10.23 7.63 -20.25
N ILE A 11 -10.90 6.53 -20.64
CA ILE A 11 -10.79 5.25 -19.94
C ILE A 11 -9.36 4.71 -20.01
N GLY A 12 -8.73 4.76 -21.19
CA GLY A 12 -7.34 4.33 -21.37
C GLY A 12 -6.37 5.11 -20.47
N LEU A 13 -6.52 6.42 -20.41
CA LEU A 13 -5.71 7.28 -19.54
C LEU A 13 -5.92 6.94 -18.05
N LEU A 14 -7.17 6.75 -17.62
CA LEU A 14 -7.48 6.35 -16.25
C LEU A 14 -6.83 5.00 -15.89
N LEU A 15 -6.87 4.02 -16.79
CA LEU A 15 -6.23 2.72 -16.56
C LEU A 15 -4.70 2.87 -16.43
N ILE A 16 -4.06 3.68 -17.27
CA ILE A 16 -2.62 3.97 -17.17
C ILE A 16 -2.29 4.60 -15.81
N VAL A 17 -3.07 5.60 -15.39
CA VAL A 17 -2.88 6.25 -14.08
C VAL A 17 -3.03 5.25 -12.93
N ILE A 18 -4.05 4.40 -12.97
CA ILE A 18 -4.26 3.34 -11.96
C ILE A 18 -3.07 2.38 -11.92
N LEU A 19 -2.58 1.91 -13.08
CA LEU A 19 -1.43 1.02 -13.16
C LEU A 19 -0.14 1.67 -12.61
N LEU A 20 0.07 2.96 -12.89
CA LEU A 20 1.20 3.71 -12.35
C LEU A 20 1.10 3.83 -10.82
N ILE A 21 -0.09 4.13 -10.29
CA ILE A 21 -0.33 4.20 -8.85
C ILE A 21 -0.04 2.84 -8.19
N VAL A 22 -0.59 1.75 -8.74
CA VAL A 22 -0.35 0.39 -8.23
C VAL A 22 1.13 0.05 -8.25
N ARG A 23 1.85 0.39 -9.32
CA ARG A 23 3.30 0.18 -9.43
C ARG A 23 4.08 0.95 -8.36
N VAL A 24 3.71 2.21 -8.09
CA VAL A 24 4.34 3.03 -7.06
C VAL A 24 4.08 2.45 -5.66
N ILE A 25 2.83 2.06 -5.37
CA ILE A 25 2.46 1.45 -4.10
C ILE A 25 3.24 0.16 -3.88
N ARG A 26 3.27 -0.72 -4.88
CA ARG A 26 4.00 -2.00 -4.81
C ARG A 26 5.48 -1.80 -4.53
N ARG A 27 6.13 -0.85 -5.20
CA ARG A 27 7.55 -0.52 -4.94
C ARG A 27 7.80 -0.05 -3.51
N LYS A 28 6.89 0.73 -2.94
CA LYS A 28 7.00 1.17 -1.54
C LYS A 28 6.87 0.00 -0.57
N TYR A 29 5.97 -0.94 -0.84
CA TYR A 29 5.78 -2.13 0.00
C TYR A 29 6.95 -3.12 -0.09
N GLU A 30 7.57 -3.22 -1.26
CA GLU A 30 8.76 -4.07 -1.45
C GLU A 30 10.03 -3.46 -0.81
N TYR A 31 10.04 -2.18 -0.43
CA TYR A 31 11.23 -1.50 0.11
C TYR A 31 11.79 -2.17 1.37
N PHE A 32 10.94 -2.43 2.38
CA PHE A 32 11.39 -3.03 3.64
C PHE A 32 11.82 -4.49 3.44
N VAL A 33 11.09 -5.23 2.62
CA VAL A 33 11.42 -6.61 2.24
C VAL A 33 12.78 -6.68 1.54
N ALA A 34 13.04 -5.78 0.58
CA ALA A 34 14.31 -5.71 -0.14
C ALA A 34 15.51 -5.38 0.76
N ASN A 35 15.27 -4.63 1.85
CA ASN A 35 16.30 -4.29 2.84
C ASN A 35 16.35 -5.27 4.03
N GLN A 36 15.66 -6.42 3.95
CA GLN A 36 15.58 -7.42 5.02
C GLN A 36 15.08 -6.85 6.36
N ILE A 37 14.30 -5.77 6.31
CA ILE A 37 13.67 -5.19 7.50
C ILE A 37 12.39 -5.99 7.76
N PRO A 38 12.28 -6.65 8.94
CA PRO A 38 11.09 -7.42 9.27
C PRO A 38 9.91 -6.48 9.50
N GLY A 39 8.70 -6.97 9.33
CA GLY A 39 7.51 -6.17 9.60
C GLY A 39 6.23 -6.84 9.14
N PRO A 40 5.07 -6.26 9.52
CA PRO A 40 3.78 -6.79 9.14
C PRO A 40 3.57 -6.65 7.62
N PRO A 41 3.01 -7.68 6.97
CA PRO A 41 2.75 -7.63 5.53
C PRO A 41 1.74 -6.51 5.21
N PRO A 42 2.06 -5.59 4.28
CA PRO A 42 1.20 -4.47 3.99
C PRO A 42 -0.09 -4.90 3.31
N THR A 43 -1.22 -4.31 3.73
CA THR A 43 -2.51 -4.51 3.05
C THR A 43 -2.62 -3.67 1.77
N PHE A 44 -3.47 -4.11 0.83
CA PHE A 44 -3.67 -3.41 -0.44
C PHE A 44 -4.17 -1.96 -0.21
N LEU A 45 -3.62 -0.99 -0.96
CA LEU A 45 -3.87 0.46 -0.89
C LEU A 45 -3.41 1.21 0.37
N LEU A 46 -3.77 0.75 1.58
CA LEU A 46 -3.50 1.49 2.82
C LEU A 46 -2.31 0.96 3.63
N GLY A 47 -1.80 -0.23 3.29
CA GLY A 47 -0.65 -0.81 3.95
C GLY A 47 -0.92 -1.10 5.41
N ASN A 48 0.04 -0.81 6.28
CA ASN A 48 -0.10 -1.03 7.72
C ASN A 48 -0.92 0.06 8.43
N LEU A 49 -1.16 1.21 7.79
CA LEU A 49 -2.04 2.27 8.33
C LEU A 49 -3.49 1.81 8.44
N GLY A 50 -3.96 1.00 7.49
CA GLY A 50 -5.32 0.44 7.55
C GLY A 50 -5.54 -0.40 8.80
N VAL A 51 -4.52 -1.15 9.24
CA VAL A 51 -4.57 -1.94 10.47
C VAL A 51 -4.59 -1.02 11.70
N LEU A 52 -3.74 0.02 11.71
CA LEU A 52 -3.64 0.97 12.82
C LEU A 52 -4.92 1.81 13.00
N TRP A 53 -5.58 2.20 11.92
CA TRP A 53 -6.84 2.95 11.99
C TRP A 53 -8.05 2.05 12.25
N GLY A 54 -7.98 0.77 11.87
CA GLY A 54 -9.04 -0.20 12.12
C GLY A 54 -9.06 -0.78 13.53
N THR A 55 -7.98 -0.64 14.30
CA THR A 55 -7.91 -1.13 15.67
C THR A 55 -8.34 -0.07 16.69
N PRO A 56 -9.12 -0.43 17.73
CA PRO A 56 -9.45 0.49 18.82
C PRO A 56 -8.22 0.88 19.67
N TYR A 57 -7.11 0.14 19.59
CA TYR A 57 -5.91 0.35 20.40
C TYR A 57 -4.63 0.35 19.53
N PRO A 58 -4.36 1.42 18.76
CA PRO A 58 -3.21 1.47 17.84
C PRO A 58 -1.86 1.29 18.56
N MET A 59 -1.72 1.83 19.77
CA MET A 59 -0.48 1.66 20.55
C MET A 59 -0.23 0.21 20.96
N ARG A 60 -1.27 -0.56 21.29
CA ARG A 60 -1.12 -2.00 21.59
C ARG A 60 -0.76 -2.79 20.34
N GLN A 61 -1.27 -2.38 19.18
CA GLN A 61 -0.92 -2.99 17.90
C GLN A 61 0.57 -2.76 17.56
N LEU A 62 1.06 -1.54 17.77
CA LEU A 62 2.49 -1.21 17.63
C LEU A 62 3.34 -2.02 18.61
N GLU A 63 2.91 -2.14 19.87
CA GLU A 63 3.61 -2.94 20.88
C GLU A 63 3.68 -4.43 20.48
N ALA A 64 2.58 -4.98 19.96
CA ALA A 64 2.55 -6.35 19.45
C ALA A 64 3.51 -6.55 18.28
N TRP A 65 3.57 -5.60 17.36
CA TRP A 65 4.55 -5.63 16.26
C TRP A 65 5.99 -5.51 16.75
N THR A 66 6.28 -4.64 17.73
CA THR A 66 7.61 -4.55 18.34
C THR A 66 8.03 -5.88 18.98
N ARG A 67 7.11 -6.55 19.69
CA ARG A 67 7.38 -7.86 20.30
C ARG A 67 7.63 -8.95 19.26
N GLN A 68 6.96 -8.88 18.11
CA GLN A 68 7.03 -9.91 17.06
C GLN A 68 8.21 -9.71 16.10
N TYR A 69 8.48 -8.48 15.69
CA TYR A 69 9.46 -8.15 14.64
C TYR A 69 10.74 -7.50 15.19
N GLY A 70 10.76 -7.15 16.48
CA GLY A 70 11.89 -6.51 17.15
C GLY A 70 11.75 -4.99 17.24
N ASN A 71 12.80 -4.33 17.73
CA ASN A 71 12.81 -2.89 17.98
C ASN A 71 12.78 -2.03 16.71
N VAL A 72 13.07 -2.63 15.55
CA VAL A 72 13.07 -1.96 14.24
C VAL A 72 12.26 -2.82 13.28
N TYR A 73 11.15 -2.28 12.77
CA TYR A 73 10.30 -2.91 11.76
C TYR A 73 9.74 -1.87 10.79
N GLY A 74 9.29 -2.34 9.62
CA GLY A 74 8.75 -1.51 8.54
C GLY A 74 7.42 -2.00 7.99
#